data_AF-A0A4Z0HYL9-F1
#
_entry.id   AF-A0A4Z0HYL9-F1
#
_cell.length_a   1.000
_cell.length_b   1.000
_cell.length_c   1.000
_cell.angle_alpha   90.00
_cell.angle_beta   90.00
_cell.angle_gamma   90.00
#
_symmetry.space_group_name_H-M   'P 1'
#
loop_
_entity.id
_entity.type
_entity.pdbx_description
1 polymer ?
#
loop_
_entity_poly.entity_id
_entity_poly.type
_entity_poly.pdbx_seq_one_letter_code
_entity_poly.pdbx_strand_id
1 'polypeptide(L)'
;MSFRPTVLIGDSWVDQLAWGLDSAVASTRFLLCMQVVGASIIARGQLERWSTNLAVNVSLPQTPGEDTAAWMRRVWEFPGAQNVLFWHEADRPNCFTIRPIERSFDAGDLFAELSELLHGRGELLDALWWEVDGFESPLQAEQIRSLDLVSDALTLCITQIQGGLAGAAYDSGRLETCNNIETAPILGPVRALFANLLPYVWPIELRLVEDDERLYRIAAPGAQYQIEVAKAVDGETPAFPPQVAPAMAFAERRTRSYNLARAALDIEKRYLGSTFDPRRMSDVTLEAIFASEMAGLLARWTRERGDGVVPTAFVLSASSLRSGVWLWLEDDYRAMGCLRVVLEQLARIRTWRTKPEIARKLEARPQTTPRDWINKCGWNRLRVLLKALGEFAHGADPNNWYTAHDVLIRTNQGEDQHLAERTGRTSTLRNLINLLQGECAAWLEDIDPVISKGYWEVIRLDSDRVAQGTEHVLRSAWAARNMTTRGTTSSEDGMTPAADVAETAPSSDR
;
A
#
# COMPACT_ATOMS: atom_id res chain seq x y z
N MET A 1 -17.25 3.55 -20.98
CA MET A 1 -16.97 3.86 -19.56
C MET A 1 -15.56 3.39 -19.30
N SER A 2 -14.59 4.29 -19.12
CA SER A 2 -13.23 3.90 -18.73
C SER A 2 -13.29 3.35 -17.30
N PHE A 3 -12.87 2.10 -17.09
CA PHE A 3 -12.69 1.54 -15.76
C PHE A 3 -11.59 2.36 -15.07
N ARG A 4 -11.99 3.17 -14.08
CA ARG A 4 -11.05 3.89 -13.24
C ARG A 4 -10.65 2.95 -12.09
N PRO A 5 -9.36 2.88 -11.72
CA PRO A 5 -8.93 2.22 -10.49
C PRO A 5 -9.85 2.62 -9.34
N THR A 6 -10.47 1.65 -8.68
CA THR A 6 -11.48 1.86 -7.63
C THR A 6 -10.92 2.55 -6.38
N VAL A 7 -9.59 2.72 -6.32
CA VAL A 7 -8.85 3.51 -5.31
C VAL A 7 -8.10 4.64 -5.99
N LEU A 8 -8.78 5.43 -6.81
CA LEU A 8 -8.29 6.80 -7.00
C LEU A 8 -8.55 7.52 -5.69
N ILE A 9 -7.47 7.79 -4.94
CA ILE A 9 -7.06 9.16 -4.59
C ILE A 9 -8.12 10.13 -5.13
N GLY A 10 -9.20 10.38 -4.40
CA GLY A 10 -10.42 10.86 -5.06
C GLY A 10 -10.24 12.22 -5.72
N ASP A 11 -11.10 12.52 -6.69
CA ASP A 11 -10.88 13.64 -7.61
C ASP A 11 -10.87 15.01 -6.90
N SER A 12 -11.42 15.10 -5.68
CA SER A 12 -11.40 16.30 -4.84
C SER A 12 -10.40 16.22 -3.69
N TRP A 13 -9.95 17.39 -3.21
CA TRP A 13 -9.13 17.49 -1.99
C TRP A 13 -9.78 16.83 -0.77
N VAL A 14 -11.10 16.88 -0.65
CA VAL A 14 -11.84 16.23 0.44
C VAL A 14 -11.71 14.71 0.38
N ASP A 15 -11.79 14.14 -0.83
CA ASP A 15 -11.62 12.69 -1.00
C ASP A 15 -10.17 12.26 -0.69
N GLN A 16 -9.18 13.13 -0.93
CA GLN A 16 -7.79 12.88 -0.54
C GLN A 16 -7.61 12.76 0.96
N LEU A 17 -8.21 13.68 1.71
CA LEU A 17 -8.17 13.68 3.17
C LEU A 17 -8.88 12.44 3.72
N ALA A 18 -10.04 12.09 3.15
CA ALA A 18 -10.77 10.88 3.51
C ALA A 18 -9.93 9.62 3.25
N TRP A 19 -9.30 9.52 2.08
CA TRP A 19 -8.40 8.42 1.72
C TRP A 19 -7.17 8.33 2.62
N GLY A 20 -6.60 9.47 3.04
CA GLY A 20 -5.51 9.51 4.01
C GLY A 20 -5.90 8.91 5.35
N LEU A 21 -7.09 9.25 5.87
CA LEU A 21 -7.63 8.66 7.10
C LEU A 21 -7.95 7.17 6.95
N ASP A 22 -8.53 6.74 5.82
CA ASP A 22 -8.74 5.32 5.53
C ASP A 22 -7.43 4.55 5.47
N SER A 23 -6.38 5.18 4.94
CA SER A 23 -5.04 4.60 4.87
C SER A 23 -4.41 4.44 6.25
N ALA A 24 -4.58 5.41 7.14
CA ALA A 24 -4.14 5.27 8.52
C ALA A 24 -4.84 4.10 9.21
N VAL A 25 -6.17 3.98 9.08
CA VAL A 25 -6.93 2.84 9.62
C VAL A 25 -6.47 1.51 9.01
N ALA A 26 -6.26 1.45 7.70
CA ALA A 26 -5.78 0.25 7.02
C ALA A 26 -4.38 -0.16 7.51
N SER A 27 -3.45 0.78 7.68
CA SER A 27 -2.11 0.50 8.20
C SER A 27 -2.16 0.06 9.67
N THR A 28 -2.92 0.76 10.53
CA THR A 28 -3.15 0.35 11.92
C THR A 28 -3.74 -1.06 12.00
N ARG A 29 -4.68 -1.40 11.11
CA ARG A 29 -5.25 -2.74 11.04
C ARG A 29 -4.19 -3.81 10.81
N PHE A 30 -3.28 -3.58 9.86
CA PHE A 30 -2.21 -4.52 9.58
C PHE A 30 -1.27 -4.65 10.78
N LEU A 31 -0.94 -3.55 11.48
CA LEU A 31 -0.17 -3.62 12.74
C LEU A 31 -0.88 -4.45 13.81
N LEU A 32 -2.18 -4.26 13.99
CA LEU A 32 -2.99 -5.03 14.96
C LEU A 32 -3.02 -6.54 14.63
N CYS A 33 -2.84 -6.90 13.36
CA CYS A 33 -2.69 -8.28 12.90
C CYS A 33 -1.22 -8.71 12.71
N MET A 34 -0.26 -7.90 13.16
CA MET A 34 1.18 -8.12 13.03
C MET A 34 1.69 -8.31 11.59
N GLN A 35 0.95 -7.84 10.60
CA GLN A 35 1.33 -7.84 9.19
C GLN A 35 2.15 -6.60 8.86
N VAL A 36 3.41 -6.60 9.27
CA VAL A 36 4.28 -5.42 9.27
C VAL A 36 4.50 -4.88 7.85
N VAL A 37 4.66 -5.76 6.85
CA VAL A 37 4.90 -5.34 5.46
C VAL A 37 3.74 -4.53 4.89
N GLY A 38 2.50 -5.00 5.07
CA GLY A 38 1.31 -4.27 4.62
C GLY A 38 1.17 -2.90 5.30
N ALA A 39 1.43 -2.86 6.61
CA ALA A 39 1.40 -1.63 7.38
C ALA A 39 2.45 -0.61 6.88
N SER A 40 3.69 -1.07 6.66
CA SER A 40 4.81 -0.24 6.19
C SER A 40 4.61 0.26 4.76
N ILE A 41 4.07 -0.54 3.85
CA ILE A 41 3.75 -0.10 2.47
C ILE A 41 2.77 1.08 2.50
N ILE A 42 1.72 0.97 3.31
CA ILE A 42 0.72 2.03 3.41
C ILE A 42 1.31 3.27 4.08
N ALA A 43 1.98 3.11 5.23
CA ALA A 43 2.53 4.24 5.99
C ALA A 43 3.60 4.98 5.20
N ARG A 44 4.51 4.25 4.53
CA ARG A 44 5.53 4.82 3.65
C ARG A 44 4.90 5.59 2.49
N GLY A 45 3.90 5.01 1.81
CA GLY A 45 3.21 5.67 0.72
C GLY A 45 2.48 6.95 1.16
N GLN A 46 1.87 6.94 2.35
CA GLN A 46 1.29 8.15 2.95
C GLN A 46 2.36 9.19 3.25
N LEU A 47 3.48 8.79 3.83
CA LEU A 47 4.57 9.71 4.16
C LEU A 47 5.13 10.37 2.90
N GLU A 48 5.33 9.61 1.81
CA GLU A 48 5.69 10.17 0.50
C GLU A 48 4.68 11.22 0.03
N ARG A 49 3.39 10.87 0.05
CA ARG A 49 2.34 11.76 -0.44
C ARG A 49 2.28 13.08 0.35
N TRP A 50 2.23 12.99 1.67
CA TRP A 50 2.10 14.17 2.53
C TRP A 50 3.39 15.00 2.55
N SER A 51 4.56 14.37 2.38
CA SER A 51 5.81 15.11 2.12
C SER A 51 5.76 15.87 0.80
N THR A 52 5.25 15.27 -0.28
CA THR A 52 5.10 15.95 -1.57
C THR A 52 4.11 17.12 -1.48
N ASN A 53 2.98 16.93 -0.79
CA ASN A 53 2.02 18.02 -0.57
C ASN A 53 2.64 19.17 0.23
N LEU A 54 3.31 18.84 1.34
CA LEU A 54 3.98 19.82 2.19
C LEU A 54 5.06 20.57 1.42
N ALA A 55 5.89 19.88 0.64
CA ALA A 55 6.94 20.47 -0.19
C ALA A 55 6.40 21.50 -1.21
N VAL A 56 5.22 21.26 -1.78
CA VAL A 56 4.53 22.23 -2.63
C VAL A 56 4.12 23.46 -1.81
N ASN A 57 3.51 23.26 -0.64
CA ASN A 57 3.04 24.36 0.21
C ASN A 57 4.18 25.26 0.71
N VAL A 58 5.35 24.69 1.02
CA VAL A 58 6.53 25.44 1.50
C VAL A 58 7.53 25.77 0.38
N SER A 59 7.20 25.47 -0.89
CA SER A 59 8.07 25.72 -2.05
C SER A 59 9.48 25.11 -1.93
N LEU A 60 9.57 23.89 -1.40
CA LEU A 60 10.82 23.14 -1.22
C LEU A 60 10.84 21.87 -2.09
N PRO A 61 11.02 21.99 -3.42
CA PRO A 61 11.15 20.81 -4.28
C PRO A 61 12.39 19.98 -3.90
N GLN A 62 12.36 18.71 -4.28
CA GLN A 62 13.55 17.85 -4.19
C GLN A 62 14.60 18.34 -5.18
N THR A 63 15.83 18.50 -4.71
CA THR A 63 16.94 18.94 -5.53
C THR A 63 17.53 17.77 -6.33
N PRO A 64 18.06 17.99 -7.55
CA PRO A 64 18.64 16.92 -8.35
C PRO A 64 19.78 16.20 -7.60
N GLY A 65 19.65 14.88 -7.45
CA GLY A 65 20.63 14.03 -6.76
C GLY A 65 20.48 13.97 -5.23
N GLU A 66 19.52 14.70 -4.66
CA GLU A 66 19.17 14.58 -3.24
C GLU A 66 18.47 13.25 -2.98
N ASP A 67 18.91 12.55 -1.94
CA ASP A 67 18.23 11.35 -1.47
C ASP A 67 16.82 11.67 -0.95
N THR A 68 15.86 10.79 -1.21
CA THR A 68 14.46 11.03 -0.83
C THR A 68 14.28 11.18 0.68
N ALA A 69 15.00 10.43 1.52
CA ALA A 69 14.92 10.58 2.97
C ALA A 69 15.51 11.92 3.41
N ALA A 70 16.63 12.35 2.82
CA ALA A 70 17.22 13.66 3.08
C ALA A 70 16.28 14.81 2.69
N TRP A 71 15.62 14.70 1.53
CA TRP A 71 14.60 15.65 1.09
C TRP A 71 13.41 15.72 2.05
N MET A 72 12.88 14.56 2.47
CA MET A 72 11.78 14.53 3.43
C MET A 72 12.18 15.19 4.75
N ARG A 73 13.34 14.86 5.31
CA ARG A 73 13.84 15.51 6.53
C ARG A 73 13.83 17.04 6.39
N ARG A 74 14.41 17.56 5.30
CA ARG A 74 14.46 18.99 5.02
C ARG A 74 13.07 19.65 4.90
N VAL A 75 12.12 18.97 4.25
CA VAL A 75 10.74 19.48 4.10
C VAL A 75 10.02 19.54 5.43
N TRP A 76 10.15 18.50 6.26
CA TRP A 76 9.46 18.41 7.56
C TRP A 76 10.13 19.22 8.67
N GLU A 77 11.42 19.54 8.56
CA GLU A 77 12.14 20.43 9.47
C GLU A 77 11.94 21.92 9.13
N PHE A 78 11.32 22.24 7.99
CA PHE A 78 11.07 23.63 7.61
C PHE A 78 10.24 24.33 8.70
N PRO A 79 10.62 25.54 9.16
CA PRO A 79 9.91 26.22 10.25
C PRO A 79 8.41 26.34 9.98
N GLY A 80 7.61 25.75 10.86
CA GLY A 80 6.15 25.70 10.74
C GLY A 80 5.62 24.50 9.97
N ALA A 81 6.40 23.70 9.24
CA ALA A 81 5.88 22.57 8.47
C ALA A 81 5.10 21.53 9.31
N GLN A 82 5.52 21.31 10.57
CA GLN A 82 4.84 20.41 11.51
C GLN A 82 3.66 21.04 12.26
N ASN A 83 3.55 22.37 12.26
CA ASN A 83 2.64 23.12 13.14
C ASN A 83 1.74 24.14 12.42
N VAL A 84 2.04 24.50 11.17
CA VAL A 84 1.47 25.60 10.38
C VAL A 84 1.39 25.20 8.92
N LEU A 85 0.17 25.05 8.41
CA LEU A 85 -0.08 24.44 7.09
C LEU A 85 -0.20 25.41 5.93
N PHE A 86 -0.37 26.72 6.18
CA PHE A 86 -0.58 27.69 5.11
C PHE A 86 0.17 29.00 5.38
N TRP A 87 1.15 29.31 4.53
CA TRP A 87 1.74 30.63 4.37
C TRP A 87 1.51 31.11 2.94
N HIS A 88 0.29 31.50 2.58
CA HIS A 88 0.08 32.29 1.36
C HIS A 88 -1.27 33.02 1.39
N GLU A 89 -1.21 34.30 1.78
CA GLU A 89 -1.85 35.48 1.16
C GLU A 89 -1.82 36.65 2.14
N ALA A 90 -1.52 37.86 1.65
CA ALA A 90 -1.51 39.09 2.43
C ALA A 90 -2.89 39.44 3.05
N ASP A 91 -3.95 38.75 2.61
CA ASP A 91 -5.34 38.97 3.00
C ASP A 91 -5.92 37.89 3.94
N ARG A 92 -5.12 36.88 4.35
CA ARG A 92 -5.51 35.86 5.35
C ARG A 92 -4.75 36.08 6.68
N PRO A 93 -5.28 36.87 7.63
CA PRO A 93 -4.57 37.19 8.88
C PRO A 93 -4.44 36.03 9.87
N ASN A 94 -5.04 34.86 9.59
CA ASN A 94 -5.01 33.72 10.50
C ASN A 94 -4.13 32.60 9.92
N CYS A 95 -2.92 32.48 10.46
CA CYS A 95 -2.14 31.26 10.38
C CYS A 95 -2.80 30.18 11.23
N PHE A 96 -3.20 29.06 10.62
CA PHE A 96 -3.72 27.92 11.37
C PHE A 96 -2.56 27.23 12.09
N THR A 97 -2.60 27.24 13.42
CA THR A 97 -1.60 26.54 14.23
C THR A 97 -2.23 25.25 14.73
N ILE A 98 -1.81 24.11 14.17
CA ILE A 98 -2.16 22.82 14.75
C ILE A 98 -1.42 22.71 16.08
N ARG A 99 -2.08 22.14 17.08
CA ARG A 99 -1.42 21.80 18.34
C ARG A 99 -0.16 20.96 18.06
N PRO A 100 1.03 21.42 18.49
CA PRO A 100 2.26 20.70 18.21
C PRO A 100 2.23 19.30 18.79
N ILE A 101 2.80 18.35 18.06
CA ILE A 101 3.08 17.02 18.60
C ILE A 101 4.19 17.20 19.65
N GLU A 102 3.94 16.73 20.87
CA GLU A 102 4.92 16.83 21.97
C GLU A 102 6.19 15.98 21.72
N ARG A 103 6.16 15.07 20.74
CA ARG A 103 7.28 14.22 20.31
C ARG A 103 7.80 14.69 18.95
N SER A 104 9.12 14.84 18.84
CA SER A 104 9.79 15.12 17.56
C SER A 104 9.96 13.82 16.77
N PHE A 105 9.62 13.87 15.48
CA PHE A 105 9.80 12.77 14.55
C PHE A 105 10.68 13.23 13.37
N ASP A 106 11.62 12.39 12.95
CA ASP A 106 12.39 12.62 11.73
C ASP A 106 11.72 11.87 10.57
N ALA A 107 11.05 12.60 9.69
CA ALA A 107 10.35 12.02 8.54
C ALA A 107 11.30 11.27 7.59
N GLY A 108 12.55 11.72 7.47
CA GLY A 108 13.55 11.07 6.63
C GLY A 108 13.95 9.71 7.18
N ASP A 109 14.25 9.64 8.48
CA ASP A 109 14.61 8.37 9.15
C ASP A 109 13.45 7.37 9.11
N LEU A 110 12.23 7.84 9.41
CA LEU A 110 11.02 7.02 9.31
C LEU A 110 10.83 6.47 7.90
N PHE A 111 11.00 7.30 6.87
CA PHE A 111 10.91 6.86 5.48
C PHE A 111 11.98 5.83 5.13
N ALA A 112 13.23 6.08 5.53
CA ALA A 112 14.36 5.21 5.26
C ALA A 112 14.16 3.83 5.89
N GLU A 113 13.81 3.76 7.18
CA GLU A 113 13.59 2.49 7.89
C GLU A 113 12.41 1.70 7.31
N LEU A 114 11.29 2.36 7.01
CA LEU A 114 10.16 1.70 6.33
C LEU A 114 10.57 1.16 4.96
N SER A 115 11.45 1.86 4.23
CA SER A 115 11.95 1.40 2.94
C SER A 115 12.94 0.24 3.06
N GLU A 116 13.80 0.25 4.09
CA GLU A 116 14.76 -0.83 4.34
C GLU A 116 14.06 -2.16 4.63
N LEU A 117 12.95 -2.15 5.39
CA LEU A 117 12.13 -3.35 5.59
C LEU A 117 11.71 -3.98 4.27
N LEU A 118 11.21 -3.17 3.32
CA LEU A 118 10.71 -3.66 2.03
C LEU A 118 11.83 -4.26 1.16
N HIS A 119 13.08 -3.92 1.46
CA HIS A 119 14.27 -4.51 0.84
C HIS A 119 14.90 -5.64 1.67
N GLY A 120 14.30 -5.98 2.80
CA GLY A 120 14.73 -7.04 3.70
C GLY A 120 15.95 -6.69 4.54
N ARG A 121 15.97 -5.46 5.02
CA ARG A 121 16.96 -4.85 5.93
C ARG A 121 16.22 -4.02 7.00
N GLY A 122 16.97 -3.39 7.89
CA GLY A 122 16.41 -2.47 8.90
C GLY A 122 15.85 -3.14 10.15
N GLU A 123 15.45 -2.32 11.12
CA GLU A 123 15.09 -2.75 12.48
C GLU A 123 13.76 -3.52 12.55
N LEU A 124 12.87 -3.32 11.58
CA LEU A 124 11.56 -3.95 11.51
C LEU A 124 11.60 -5.46 11.20
N LEU A 125 12.77 -6.00 10.82
CA LEU A 125 12.91 -7.43 10.52
C LEU A 125 12.61 -8.33 11.71
N ASP A 126 12.91 -7.91 12.94
CA ASP A 126 12.65 -8.75 14.12
C ASP A 126 11.15 -8.89 14.41
N ALA A 127 10.37 -7.83 14.17
CA ALA A 127 8.91 -7.89 14.26
C ALA A 127 8.31 -8.76 13.15
N LEU A 128 8.92 -8.73 11.96
CA LEU A 128 8.54 -9.58 10.84
C LEU A 128 8.80 -11.07 11.11
N TRP A 129 9.94 -11.40 11.73
CA TRP A 129 10.23 -12.76 12.15
C TRP A 129 9.23 -13.30 13.18
N TRP A 130 8.77 -12.43 14.07
CA TRP A 130 7.72 -12.78 15.02
C TRP A 130 6.42 -13.19 14.32
N GLU A 131 6.00 -12.44 13.29
CA GLU A 131 4.81 -12.74 12.49
C GLU A 131 4.86 -14.15 11.87
N VAL A 132 6.03 -14.54 11.36
CA VAL A 132 6.16 -15.77 10.54
C VAL A 132 6.51 -17.00 11.37
N ASP A 133 7.33 -16.88 12.41
CA ASP A 133 7.86 -18.03 13.18
C ASP A 133 7.74 -17.86 14.71
N GLY A 134 7.44 -16.66 15.21
CA GLY A 134 7.52 -16.34 16.64
C GLY A 134 6.19 -16.20 17.39
N PHE A 135 5.04 -16.40 16.75
CA PHE A 135 3.72 -16.09 17.30
C PHE A 135 3.35 -16.83 18.59
N GLU A 136 4.04 -17.93 18.92
CA GLU A 136 3.87 -18.66 20.18
C GLU A 136 4.50 -17.94 21.39
N SER A 137 5.42 -17.00 21.14
CA SER A 137 6.10 -16.23 22.17
C SER A 137 5.49 -14.83 22.29
N PRO A 138 5.44 -14.22 23.49
CA PRO A 138 5.06 -12.82 23.63
C PRO A 138 5.99 -11.90 22.82
N LEU A 139 5.42 -10.83 22.26
CA LEU A 139 6.20 -9.75 21.65
C LEU A 139 7.17 -9.15 22.65
N GLN A 140 8.42 -9.02 22.24
CA GLN A 140 9.47 -8.38 23.03
C GLN A 140 9.40 -6.86 22.88
N ALA A 141 9.98 -6.14 23.85
CA ALA A 141 9.96 -4.68 23.86
C ALA A 141 10.65 -4.08 22.64
N GLU A 142 11.69 -4.73 22.12
CA GLU A 142 12.41 -4.36 20.90
C GLU A 142 11.50 -4.40 19.68
N GLN A 143 10.74 -5.50 19.53
CA GLN A 143 9.80 -5.69 18.43
C GLN A 143 8.68 -4.65 18.48
N ILE A 144 8.16 -4.37 19.68
CA ILE A 144 7.14 -3.33 19.88
C ILE A 144 7.70 -1.95 19.50
N ARG A 145 8.92 -1.61 19.93
CA ARG A 145 9.56 -0.33 19.57
C ARG A 145 9.75 -0.19 18.06
N SER A 146 10.09 -1.26 17.35
CA SER A 146 10.19 -1.21 15.89
C SER A 146 8.83 -0.91 15.25
N LEU A 147 7.72 -1.42 15.80
CA LEU A 147 6.37 -1.10 15.30
C LEU A 147 6.00 0.37 15.52
N ASP A 148 6.59 1.05 16.51
CA ASP A 148 6.37 2.48 16.75
C ASP A 148 6.76 3.30 15.52
N LEU A 149 7.75 2.88 14.71
CA LEU A 149 8.16 3.54 13.46
C LEU A 149 6.98 3.72 12.50
N VAL A 150 6.13 2.70 12.37
CA VAL A 150 4.95 2.77 11.49
C VAL A 150 3.93 3.76 12.09
N SER A 151 3.71 3.70 13.40
CA SER A 151 2.77 4.60 14.08
C SER A 151 3.23 6.06 14.08
N ASP A 152 4.53 6.31 14.20
CA ASP A 152 5.16 7.64 14.17
C ASP A 152 5.03 8.24 12.76
N ALA A 153 5.26 7.45 11.71
CA ALA A 153 5.03 7.87 10.32
C ALA A 153 3.56 8.22 10.05
N LEU A 154 2.63 7.40 10.55
CA LEU A 154 1.19 7.70 10.45
C LEU A 154 0.81 8.97 11.22
N THR A 155 1.41 9.19 12.40
CA THR A 155 1.16 10.37 13.23
C THR A 155 1.50 11.65 12.47
N LEU A 156 2.67 11.71 11.81
CA LEU A 156 3.04 12.83 10.94
C LEU A 156 2.01 13.05 9.81
N CYS A 157 1.60 11.97 9.15
CA CYS A 157 0.61 12.05 8.08
C CYS A 157 -0.74 12.60 8.57
N ILE A 158 -1.21 12.13 9.74
CA ILE A 158 -2.48 12.58 10.33
C ILE A 158 -2.41 14.06 10.69
N THR A 159 -1.28 14.58 11.14
CA THR A 159 -1.11 16.03 11.38
C THR A 159 -1.30 16.85 10.10
N GLN A 160 -0.75 16.41 8.97
CA GLN A 160 -0.97 17.11 7.69
C GLN A 160 -2.43 17.00 7.23
N ILE A 161 -3.05 15.83 7.40
CA ILE A 161 -4.47 15.62 7.11
C ILE A 161 -5.34 16.54 7.98
N GLN A 162 -5.02 16.67 9.27
CA GLN A 162 -5.79 17.47 10.22
C GLN A 162 -5.91 18.92 9.76
N GLY A 163 -4.82 19.58 9.39
CA GLY A 163 -4.96 20.97 8.93
C GLY A 163 -5.35 21.10 7.47
N GLY A 164 -5.20 20.05 6.65
CA GLY A 164 -5.93 19.96 5.37
C GLY A 164 -7.45 19.99 5.58
N LEU A 165 -7.95 19.30 6.61
CA LEU A 165 -9.36 19.32 7.02
C LEU A 165 -9.77 20.66 7.63
N ALA A 166 -8.91 21.28 8.46
CA ALA A 166 -9.15 22.61 9.00
C ALA A 166 -9.27 23.65 7.88
N GLY A 167 -8.32 23.67 6.94
CA GLY A 167 -8.37 24.55 5.77
C GLY A 167 -9.64 24.36 4.94
N ALA A 168 -10.06 23.11 4.70
CA ALA A 168 -11.31 22.82 3.99
C ALA A 168 -12.55 23.31 4.77
N ALA A 169 -12.57 23.19 6.10
CA ALA A 169 -13.65 23.71 6.94
C ALA A 169 -13.71 25.24 6.93
N TYR A 170 -12.55 25.90 6.99
CA TYR A 170 -12.42 27.35 6.89
C TYR A 170 -12.93 27.88 5.55
N ASP A 171 -12.45 27.31 4.44
CA ASP A 171 -12.85 27.72 3.09
C ASP A 171 -14.36 27.49 2.85
N SER A 172 -14.97 26.55 3.59
CA SER A 172 -16.42 26.29 3.59
C SER A 172 -17.22 27.19 4.55
N GLY A 173 -16.59 28.15 5.23
CA GLY A 173 -17.22 29.04 6.20
C GLY A 173 -17.59 28.39 7.55
N ARG A 174 -17.12 27.17 7.82
CA ARG A 174 -17.42 26.42 9.05
C ARG A 174 -16.37 26.68 10.13
N LEU A 175 -16.30 27.92 10.62
CA LEU A 175 -15.24 28.39 11.52
C LEU A 175 -15.17 27.62 12.85
N GLU A 176 -16.31 27.27 13.43
CA GLU A 176 -16.34 26.47 14.67
C GLU A 176 -15.78 25.06 14.44
N THR A 177 -16.18 24.40 13.34
CA THR A 177 -15.61 23.11 12.94
C THR A 177 -14.10 23.20 12.69
N CYS A 178 -13.63 24.27 12.05
CA CYS A 178 -12.20 24.55 11.84
C CYS A 178 -11.44 24.57 13.17
N ASN A 179 -11.90 25.39 14.12
CA ASN A 179 -11.29 25.52 15.44
C ASN A 179 -11.32 24.20 16.23
N ASN A 180 -12.42 23.43 16.15
CA ASN A 180 -12.51 22.12 16.77
C ASN A 180 -11.51 21.11 16.16
N ILE A 181 -11.28 21.16 14.84
CA ILE A 181 -10.29 20.33 14.17
C ILE A 181 -8.88 20.73 14.59
N GLU A 182 -8.52 22.02 14.58
CA GLU A 182 -7.17 22.50 14.94
C GLU A 182 -6.75 22.17 16.37
N THR A 183 -7.71 22.24 17.29
CA THR A 183 -7.48 22.02 18.72
C THR A 183 -7.57 20.55 19.14
N ALA A 184 -8.07 19.69 18.25
CA ALA A 184 -8.16 18.26 18.52
C ALA A 184 -6.74 17.65 18.71
N PRO A 185 -6.50 16.90 19.78
CA PRO A 185 -5.21 16.26 19.97
C PRO A 185 -5.02 15.12 18.96
N ILE A 186 -3.88 15.11 18.25
CA ILE A 186 -3.48 13.99 17.38
C ILE A 186 -3.21 12.73 18.20
N LEU A 187 -2.50 12.89 19.32
CA LEU A 187 -2.21 11.83 20.27
C LEU A 187 -3.01 12.08 21.55
N GLY A 188 -3.79 11.09 21.96
CA GLY A 188 -4.59 11.16 23.18
C GLY A 188 -4.65 9.82 23.91
N PRO A 189 -4.86 9.83 25.23
CA PRO A 189 -5.02 8.59 25.99
C PRO A 189 -6.30 7.89 25.55
N VAL A 190 -6.15 6.79 24.82
CA VAL A 190 -7.26 5.94 24.40
C VAL A 190 -7.34 4.73 25.31
N ARG A 191 -8.54 4.49 25.87
CA ARG A 191 -8.87 3.26 26.59
C ARG A 191 -9.85 2.43 25.76
N ALA A 192 -9.39 1.93 24.61
CA ALA A 192 -10.16 0.98 23.82
C ALA A 192 -9.75 -0.45 24.17
N LEU A 193 -10.74 -1.32 24.33
CA LEU A 193 -10.48 -2.75 24.44
C LEU A 193 -10.20 -3.30 23.04
N PHE A 194 -9.08 -4.00 22.87
CA PHE A 194 -8.73 -4.64 21.59
C PHE A 194 -9.84 -5.59 21.10
N ALA A 195 -10.55 -6.25 22.02
CA ALA A 195 -11.70 -7.11 21.71
C ALA A 195 -12.79 -6.39 20.89
N ASN A 196 -12.97 -5.08 21.09
CA ASN A 196 -13.96 -4.28 20.35
C ASN A 196 -13.50 -4.00 18.91
N LEU A 197 -12.22 -4.15 18.61
CA LEU A 197 -11.64 -3.95 17.27
C LEU A 197 -11.63 -5.24 16.44
N LEU A 198 -11.63 -6.41 17.09
CA LEU A 198 -11.53 -7.73 16.43
C LEU A 198 -12.47 -7.94 15.22
N PRO A 199 -13.74 -7.50 15.23
CA PRO A 199 -14.61 -7.67 14.06
C PRO A 199 -14.13 -6.94 12.80
N TYR A 200 -13.26 -5.94 12.97
CA TYR A 200 -12.85 -5.01 11.92
C TYR A 200 -11.43 -5.23 11.42
N VAL A 201 -10.64 -6.07 12.11
CA VAL A 201 -9.23 -6.29 11.76
C VAL A 201 -9.02 -7.33 10.65
N TRP A 202 -9.99 -8.22 10.45
CA TRP A 202 -9.96 -9.23 9.40
C TRP A 202 -10.15 -8.64 7.99
N PRO A 203 -9.66 -9.32 6.94
CA PRO A 203 -9.88 -8.91 5.56
C PRO A 203 -11.35 -9.06 5.14
N ILE A 204 -11.74 -8.31 4.12
CA ILE A 204 -13.09 -8.37 3.55
C ILE A 204 -13.21 -9.59 2.64
N GLU A 205 -13.50 -10.75 3.23
CA GLU A 205 -13.71 -11.97 2.45
C GLU A 205 -15.03 -11.93 1.67
N LEU A 206 -15.09 -12.65 0.56
CA LEU A 206 -16.30 -12.75 -0.28
C LEU A 206 -17.55 -13.15 0.52
N ARG A 207 -17.42 -14.12 1.43
CA ARG A 207 -18.55 -14.56 2.28
C ARG A 207 -19.13 -13.44 3.13
N LEU A 208 -18.29 -12.50 3.55
CA LEU A 208 -18.74 -11.34 4.33
C LEU A 208 -19.47 -10.32 3.44
N VAL A 209 -19.02 -10.14 2.20
CA VAL A 209 -19.67 -9.26 1.22
C VAL A 209 -21.03 -9.82 0.79
N GLU A 210 -21.20 -11.14 0.76
CA GLU A 210 -22.43 -11.82 0.36
C GLU A 210 -23.45 -12.01 1.49
N ASP A 211 -23.05 -11.83 2.74
CA ASP A 211 -23.91 -11.98 3.92
C ASP A 211 -24.39 -10.60 4.42
N ASP A 212 -25.55 -10.17 3.92
CA ASP A 212 -26.15 -8.86 4.25
C ASP A 212 -26.41 -8.69 5.76
N GLU A 213 -26.80 -9.75 6.48
CA GLU A 213 -27.07 -9.68 7.92
C GLU A 213 -25.78 -9.45 8.70
N ARG A 214 -24.73 -10.22 8.38
CA ARG A 214 -23.41 -10.05 9.00
C ARG A 214 -22.81 -8.70 8.64
N LEU A 215 -22.94 -8.25 7.40
CA LEU A 215 -22.50 -6.92 6.98
C LEU A 215 -23.22 -5.82 7.77
N TYR A 216 -24.54 -5.90 7.90
CA TYR A 216 -25.33 -4.92 8.67
C TYR A 216 -24.82 -4.82 10.12
N ARG A 217 -24.54 -5.96 10.77
CA ARG A 217 -24.00 -5.98 12.15
C ARG A 217 -22.63 -5.30 12.27
N ILE A 218 -21.75 -5.46 11.28
CA ILE A 218 -20.43 -4.82 11.25
C ILE A 218 -20.53 -3.33 10.90
N ALA A 219 -21.49 -2.95 10.05
CA ALA A 219 -21.66 -1.57 9.60
C ALA A 219 -22.42 -0.68 10.59
N ALA A 220 -23.33 -1.23 11.38
CA ALA A 220 -24.20 -0.46 12.29
C ALA A 220 -23.41 0.42 13.30
N PRO A 221 -22.32 -0.05 13.94
CA PRO A 221 -21.51 0.81 14.80
C PRO A 221 -20.87 1.99 14.06
N GLY A 222 -20.49 1.80 12.79
CA GLY A 222 -19.97 2.86 11.94
C GLY A 222 -21.02 3.89 11.56
N ALA A 223 -22.25 3.47 11.24
CA ALA A 223 -23.36 4.38 11.00
C ALA A 223 -23.71 5.19 12.26
N GLN A 224 -23.72 4.53 13.42
CA GLN A 224 -23.92 5.21 14.70
C GLN A 224 -22.82 6.23 14.98
N TYR A 225 -21.55 5.91 14.65
CA TYR A 225 -20.45 6.86 14.75
C TYR A 225 -20.71 8.13 13.94
N GLN A 226 -21.15 8.01 12.69
CA GLN A 226 -21.42 9.16 11.83
C GLN A 226 -22.55 10.04 12.39
N ILE A 227 -23.63 9.43 12.89
CA ILE A 227 -24.75 10.16 13.53
C ILE A 227 -24.25 10.97 14.72
N GLU A 228 -23.45 10.36 15.59
CA GLU A 228 -22.97 11.01 16.81
C GLU A 228 -21.87 12.06 16.54
N VAL A 229 -21.05 11.88 15.50
CA VAL A 229 -20.11 12.91 15.04
C VAL A 229 -20.86 14.09 14.42
N ALA A 230 -21.93 13.87 13.65
CA ALA A 230 -22.73 14.95 13.10
C ALA A 230 -23.33 15.83 14.21
N LYS A 231 -23.91 15.19 15.24
CA LYS A 231 -24.36 15.88 16.46
C LYS A 231 -23.24 16.68 17.14
N ALA A 232 -22.04 16.09 17.23
CA ALA A 232 -20.87 16.77 17.80
C ALA A 232 -20.47 18.04 17.03
N VAL A 233 -20.56 17.97 15.70
CA VAL A 233 -20.31 19.12 14.82
C VAL A 233 -21.35 20.21 15.04
N ASP A 234 -22.59 19.85 15.37
CA ASP A 234 -23.68 20.77 15.72
C ASP A 234 -23.63 21.25 17.18
N GLY A 235 -22.55 20.96 17.91
CA GLY A 235 -22.31 21.40 19.29
C GLY A 235 -22.94 20.51 20.37
N GLU A 236 -23.52 19.38 20.00
CA GLU A 236 -24.07 18.41 20.95
C GLU A 236 -22.98 17.47 21.51
N THR A 237 -23.25 16.83 22.65
CA THR A 237 -22.34 15.81 23.20
C THR A 237 -22.62 14.45 22.57
N PRO A 238 -21.63 13.76 21.98
CA PRO A 238 -21.80 12.40 21.46
C PRO A 238 -22.33 11.43 22.50
N ALA A 239 -23.33 10.64 22.15
CA ALA A 239 -23.95 9.65 23.02
C ALA A 239 -23.24 8.28 22.99
N PHE A 240 -21.90 8.25 23.12
CA PHE A 240 -21.14 7.01 23.30
C PHE A 240 -20.00 7.16 24.34
N PRO A 241 -19.66 6.09 25.09
CA PRO A 241 -18.49 6.10 25.96
C PRO A 241 -17.19 6.36 25.17
N PRO A 242 -16.26 7.20 25.65
CA PRO A 242 -14.98 7.45 24.97
C PRO A 242 -14.18 6.18 24.66
N GLN A 243 -14.40 5.10 25.42
CA GLN A 243 -13.75 3.80 25.25
C GLN A 243 -14.18 3.04 23.99
N VAL A 244 -15.40 3.28 23.50
CA VAL A 244 -15.92 2.63 22.28
C VAL A 244 -15.73 3.49 21.03
N ALA A 245 -15.48 4.79 21.20
CA ALA A 245 -15.29 5.74 20.11
C ALA A 245 -14.25 5.27 19.06
N PRO A 246 -13.06 4.73 19.44
CA PRO A 246 -12.09 4.28 18.47
C PRO A 246 -12.58 3.07 17.66
N ALA A 247 -13.27 2.13 18.31
CA ALA A 247 -13.83 0.97 17.62
C ALA A 247 -14.96 1.35 16.68
N MET A 248 -15.81 2.30 17.07
CA MET A 248 -16.88 2.84 16.22
C MET A 248 -16.31 3.65 15.04
N ALA A 249 -15.26 4.45 15.26
CA ALA A 249 -14.54 5.13 14.19
C ALA A 249 -13.91 4.12 13.23
N PHE A 250 -13.24 3.10 13.74
CA PHE A 250 -12.67 2.02 12.95
C PHE A 250 -13.73 1.29 12.13
N ALA A 251 -14.89 0.99 12.74
CA ALA A 251 -16.04 0.39 12.08
C ALA A 251 -16.55 1.26 10.91
N GLU A 252 -16.63 2.57 11.09
CA GLU A 252 -17.06 3.50 10.05
C GLU A 252 -16.15 3.45 8.82
N ARG A 253 -14.82 3.58 9.00
CA ARG A 253 -13.87 3.52 7.88
C ARG A 253 -13.90 2.15 7.20
N ARG A 254 -13.97 1.08 7.99
CA ARG A 254 -14.08 -0.29 7.44
C ARG A 254 -15.36 -0.48 6.66
N THR A 255 -16.49 0.10 7.10
CA THR A 255 -17.76 0.12 6.35
C THR A 255 -17.60 0.77 4.97
N ARG A 256 -16.78 1.81 4.84
CA ARG A 256 -16.46 2.40 3.53
C ARG A 256 -15.72 1.40 2.64
N SER A 257 -14.70 0.71 3.16
CA SER A 257 -14.00 -0.36 2.42
C SER A 257 -14.95 -1.49 2.01
N TYR A 258 -15.88 -1.90 2.89
CA TYR A 258 -16.91 -2.91 2.58
C TYR A 258 -17.81 -2.47 1.42
N ASN A 259 -18.29 -1.23 1.44
CA ASN A 259 -19.15 -0.70 0.39
C ASN A 259 -18.42 -0.65 -0.96
N LEU A 260 -17.14 -0.29 -0.97
CA LEU A 260 -16.30 -0.30 -2.17
C LEU A 260 -16.12 -1.72 -2.72
N ALA A 261 -15.73 -2.68 -1.86
CA ALA A 261 -15.57 -4.08 -2.25
C ALA A 261 -16.88 -4.68 -2.79
N ARG A 262 -18.03 -4.37 -2.17
CA ARG A 262 -19.35 -4.80 -2.65
C ARG A 262 -19.68 -4.20 -4.01
N ALA A 263 -19.45 -2.90 -4.20
CA ALA A 263 -19.68 -2.25 -5.48
C ALA A 263 -18.81 -2.86 -6.60
N ALA A 264 -17.54 -3.16 -6.31
CA ALA A 264 -16.64 -3.84 -7.24
C ALA A 264 -17.15 -5.24 -7.59
N LEU A 265 -17.56 -6.02 -6.59
CA LEU A 265 -18.15 -7.35 -6.79
C LEU A 265 -19.43 -7.31 -7.63
N ASP A 266 -20.33 -6.35 -7.39
CA ASP A 266 -21.56 -6.19 -8.16
C ASP A 266 -21.27 -5.81 -9.61
N ILE A 267 -20.23 -5.01 -9.85
CA ILE A 267 -19.75 -4.67 -11.19
C ILE A 267 -19.16 -5.90 -11.89
N GLU A 268 -18.43 -6.75 -11.17
CA GLU A 268 -17.85 -7.99 -11.70
C GLU A 268 -18.94 -9.03 -12.01
N LYS A 269 -19.88 -9.26 -11.09
CA LYS A 269 -21.04 -10.15 -11.27
C LYS A 269 -21.87 -9.77 -12.50
N ARG A 270 -22.17 -8.48 -12.66
CA ARG A 270 -22.92 -7.97 -13.83
C ARG A 270 -22.18 -8.19 -15.15
N TYR A 271 -20.86 -8.06 -15.14
CA TYR A 271 -20.04 -8.20 -16.34
C TYR A 271 -19.83 -9.66 -16.75
N LEU A 272 -19.43 -10.52 -15.80
CA LEU A 272 -19.15 -11.92 -16.07
C LEU A 272 -20.43 -12.75 -16.25
N GLY A 273 -21.56 -12.29 -15.69
CA GLY A 273 -22.85 -12.95 -15.86
C GLY A 273 -22.78 -14.42 -15.44
N SER A 274 -23.15 -15.33 -16.34
CA SER A 274 -23.11 -16.78 -16.07
C SER A 274 -21.70 -17.36 -15.92
N THR A 275 -20.66 -16.60 -16.24
CA THR A 275 -19.25 -17.03 -16.08
C THR A 275 -18.62 -16.57 -14.76
N PHE A 276 -19.35 -15.78 -13.96
CA PHE A 276 -18.91 -15.42 -12.62
C PHE A 276 -18.83 -16.68 -11.75
N ASP A 277 -17.66 -16.91 -11.17
CA ASP A 277 -17.42 -18.05 -10.27
C ASP A 277 -16.82 -17.56 -8.95
N PRO A 278 -17.61 -17.52 -7.85
CA PRO A 278 -17.14 -17.08 -6.54
C PRO A 278 -16.05 -17.98 -5.97
N ARG A 279 -15.94 -19.23 -6.45
CA ARG A 279 -14.92 -20.18 -6.01
C ARG A 279 -13.53 -19.73 -6.43
N ARG A 280 -13.39 -19.04 -7.56
CA ARG A 280 -12.09 -18.55 -8.04
C ARG A 280 -11.39 -17.63 -7.04
N MET A 281 -12.13 -16.75 -6.36
CA MET A 281 -11.53 -15.91 -5.31
C MET A 281 -11.08 -16.75 -4.11
N SER A 282 -11.91 -17.71 -3.70
CA SER A 282 -11.56 -18.62 -2.59
C SER A 282 -10.34 -19.47 -2.91
N ASP A 283 -10.22 -19.94 -4.16
CA ASP A 283 -9.08 -20.72 -4.65
C ASP A 283 -7.80 -19.88 -4.61
N VAL A 284 -7.84 -18.63 -5.10
CA VAL A 284 -6.67 -17.73 -5.05
C VAL A 284 -6.24 -17.45 -3.61
N THR A 285 -7.17 -17.19 -2.70
CA THR A 285 -6.86 -17.00 -1.27
C THR A 285 -6.23 -18.26 -0.67
N LEU A 286 -6.77 -19.43 -0.97
CA LEU A 286 -6.25 -20.71 -0.48
C LEU A 286 -4.85 -21.02 -1.05
N GLU A 287 -4.65 -20.84 -2.35
CA GLU A 287 -3.35 -20.99 -3.02
C GLU A 287 -2.30 -20.05 -2.39
N ALA A 288 -2.68 -18.82 -2.07
CA ALA A 288 -1.80 -17.85 -1.42
C ALA A 288 -1.46 -18.23 0.02
N ILE A 289 -2.43 -18.73 0.81
CA ILE A 289 -2.19 -19.24 2.16
C ILE A 289 -1.17 -20.38 2.10
N PHE A 290 -1.37 -21.37 1.23
CA PHE A 290 -0.42 -22.48 1.10
C PHE A 290 0.98 -21.98 0.73
N ALA A 291 1.08 -21.02 -0.20
CA ALA A 291 2.36 -20.45 -0.60
C ALA A 291 3.03 -19.66 0.53
N SER A 292 2.29 -18.85 1.29
CA SER A 292 2.84 -18.07 2.39
C SER A 292 3.24 -18.94 3.58
N GLU A 293 2.43 -19.94 3.95
CA GLU A 293 2.76 -20.84 5.04
C GLU A 293 3.97 -21.72 4.69
N MET A 294 4.05 -22.23 3.45
CA MET A 294 5.22 -22.98 3.02
C MET A 294 6.49 -22.11 2.98
N ALA A 295 6.38 -20.86 2.52
CA ALA A 295 7.48 -19.92 2.59
C ALA A 295 7.93 -19.67 4.05
N GLY A 296 6.99 -19.54 4.99
CA GLY A 296 7.31 -19.43 6.42
C GLY A 296 8.03 -20.65 6.99
N LEU A 297 7.58 -21.86 6.65
CA LEU A 297 8.26 -23.11 7.04
C LEU A 297 9.68 -23.18 6.45
N LEU A 298 9.84 -22.84 5.18
CA LEU A 298 11.14 -22.78 4.52
C LEU A 298 12.06 -21.74 5.14
N ALA A 299 11.54 -20.59 5.56
CA ALA A 299 12.33 -19.61 6.31
C ALA A 299 12.91 -20.23 7.58
N ARG A 300 12.09 -20.93 8.37
CA ARG A 300 12.56 -21.61 9.58
C ARG A 300 13.60 -22.69 9.27
N TRP A 301 13.33 -23.59 8.32
CA TRP A 301 14.24 -24.69 8.01
C TRP A 301 15.56 -24.21 7.41
N THR A 302 15.54 -23.22 6.53
CA THR A 302 16.78 -22.62 5.98
C THR A 302 17.56 -21.85 7.06
N ARG A 303 16.89 -21.25 8.05
CA ARG A 303 17.55 -20.64 9.21
C ARG A 303 18.25 -21.69 10.06
N GLU A 304 17.58 -22.79 10.36
CA GLU A 304 18.13 -23.92 11.15
C GLU A 304 19.34 -24.58 10.45
N ARG A 305 19.36 -24.62 9.10
CA ARG A 305 20.52 -25.08 8.30
C ARG A 305 21.68 -24.08 8.26
N GLY A 306 21.46 -22.82 8.63
CA GLY A 306 22.47 -21.76 8.57
C GLY A 306 22.63 -21.13 7.18
N ASP A 307 21.59 -21.10 6.34
CA ASP A 307 21.62 -20.57 4.96
C ASP A 307 21.68 -19.02 4.88
N GLY A 308 22.27 -18.38 5.89
CA GLY A 308 22.53 -16.95 5.95
C GLY A 308 21.26 -16.09 5.86
N VAL A 309 21.11 -15.38 4.73
CA VAL A 309 20.08 -14.35 4.50
C VAL A 309 18.87 -14.82 3.69
N VAL A 310 18.93 -16.04 3.12
CA VAL A 310 17.79 -16.70 2.45
C VAL A 310 16.55 -16.77 3.33
N PRO A 311 16.65 -17.09 4.64
CA PRO A 311 15.50 -17.16 5.52
C PRO A 311 14.70 -15.85 5.54
N THR A 312 15.37 -14.71 5.61
CA THR A 312 14.73 -13.38 5.59
C THR A 312 13.95 -13.13 4.30
N ALA A 313 14.46 -13.57 3.15
CA ALA A 313 13.76 -13.42 1.88
C ALA A 313 12.45 -14.24 1.84
N PHE A 314 12.45 -15.44 2.44
CA PHE A 314 11.23 -16.25 2.60
C PHE A 314 10.23 -15.62 3.56
N VAL A 315 10.68 -15.13 4.72
CA VAL A 315 9.84 -14.41 5.69
C VAL A 315 9.13 -13.22 5.05
N LEU A 316 9.86 -12.38 4.30
CA LEU A 316 9.28 -11.25 3.58
C LEU A 316 8.30 -11.68 2.49
N SER A 317 8.61 -12.74 1.75
CA SER A 317 7.71 -13.27 0.72
C SER A 317 6.39 -13.72 1.34
N ALA A 318 6.45 -14.40 2.50
CA ALA A 318 5.27 -14.86 3.24
C ALA A 318 4.40 -13.69 3.73
N SER A 319 4.97 -12.79 4.53
CA SER A 319 4.26 -11.64 5.11
C SER A 319 3.70 -10.71 4.03
N SER A 320 4.50 -10.45 2.99
CA SER A 320 4.08 -9.58 1.89
C SER A 320 2.96 -10.20 1.06
N LEU A 321 3.00 -11.51 0.79
CA LEU A 321 1.91 -12.18 0.09
C LEU A 321 0.61 -12.15 0.90
N ARG A 322 0.66 -12.43 2.21
CA ARG A 322 -0.51 -12.35 3.10
C ARG A 322 -1.12 -10.94 3.06
N SER A 323 -0.29 -9.92 3.25
CA SER A 323 -0.70 -8.50 3.21
C SER A 323 -1.29 -8.13 1.85
N GLY A 324 -0.67 -8.59 0.75
CA GLY A 324 -1.11 -8.33 -0.61
C GLY A 324 -2.49 -8.94 -0.92
N VAL A 325 -2.75 -10.16 -0.45
CA VAL A 325 -4.06 -10.82 -0.61
C VAL A 325 -5.15 -10.07 0.15
N TRP A 326 -4.86 -9.62 1.37
CA TRP A 326 -5.81 -8.86 2.18
C TRP A 326 -6.22 -7.55 1.50
N LEU A 327 -5.25 -6.82 0.95
CA LEU A 327 -5.52 -5.61 0.16
C LEU A 327 -6.25 -5.93 -1.16
N TRP A 328 -5.91 -7.02 -1.83
CA TRP A 328 -6.56 -7.43 -3.07
C TRP A 328 -8.04 -7.78 -2.87
N LEU A 329 -8.38 -8.50 -1.80
CA LEU A 329 -9.77 -8.80 -1.42
C LEU A 329 -10.61 -7.53 -1.17
N GLU A 330 -9.95 -6.43 -0.82
CA GLU A 330 -10.56 -5.13 -0.54
C GLU A 330 -10.56 -4.19 -1.74
N ASP A 331 -10.23 -4.73 -2.91
CA ASP A 331 -10.11 -4.00 -4.16
C ASP A 331 -9.07 -2.86 -4.11
N ASP A 332 -8.04 -3.00 -3.27
CA ASP A 332 -7.01 -1.98 -3.06
C ASP A 332 -5.77 -2.22 -3.92
N TYR A 333 -5.35 -1.19 -4.69
CA TYR A 333 -4.20 -1.27 -5.58
C TYR A 333 -2.86 -1.36 -4.84
N ARG A 334 -2.79 -0.95 -3.57
CA ARG A 334 -1.58 -1.10 -2.74
C ARG A 334 -1.18 -2.55 -2.53
N ALA A 335 -2.10 -3.50 -2.78
CA ALA A 335 -1.77 -4.92 -2.92
C ALA A 335 -0.58 -5.16 -3.87
N MET A 336 -0.51 -4.39 -4.97
CA MET A 336 0.56 -4.50 -5.96
C MET A 336 1.91 -4.04 -5.40
N GLY A 337 1.91 -3.08 -4.47
CA GLY A 337 3.10 -2.71 -3.70
C GLY A 337 3.62 -3.86 -2.85
N CYS A 338 2.74 -4.70 -2.29
CA CYS A 338 3.15 -5.93 -1.60
C CYS A 338 3.72 -6.94 -2.61
N LEU A 339 3.01 -7.16 -3.72
CA LEU A 339 3.47 -8.07 -4.78
C LEU A 339 4.82 -7.70 -5.37
N ARG A 340 5.17 -6.41 -5.39
CA ARG A 340 6.53 -5.95 -5.68
C ARG A 340 7.55 -6.64 -4.78
N VAL A 341 7.38 -6.56 -3.46
CA VAL A 341 8.28 -7.16 -2.47
C VAL A 341 8.37 -8.67 -2.69
N VAL A 342 7.24 -9.36 -2.91
CA VAL A 342 7.23 -10.80 -3.25
C VAL A 342 8.12 -11.08 -4.46
N LEU A 343 7.99 -10.33 -5.56
CA LEU A 343 8.80 -10.53 -6.76
C LEU A 343 10.29 -10.26 -6.53
N GLU A 344 10.63 -9.22 -5.75
CA GLU A 344 12.01 -8.91 -5.39
C GLU A 344 12.66 -10.04 -4.59
N GLN A 345 11.95 -10.54 -3.57
CA GLN A 345 12.46 -11.59 -2.70
C GLN A 345 12.50 -12.96 -3.40
N LEU A 346 11.56 -13.25 -4.31
CA LEU A 346 11.63 -14.45 -5.16
C LEU A 346 12.88 -14.46 -6.03
N ALA A 347 13.24 -13.33 -6.62
CA ALA A 347 14.47 -13.21 -7.40
C ALA A 347 15.71 -13.46 -6.53
N ARG A 348 15.70 -12.98 -5.29
CA ARG A 348 16.77 -13.23 -4.30
C ARG A 348 16.85 -14.71 -3.92
N ILE A 349 15.73 -15.33 -3.53
CA ILE A 349 15.58 -16.77 -3.20
C ILE A 349 16.11 -17.64 -4.34
N ARG A 350 15.65 -17.39 -5.57
CA ARG A 350 16.08 -18.14 -6.75
C ARG A 350 17.56 -17.96 -7.05
N THR A 351 18.10 -16.76 -6.89
CA THR A 351 19.54 -16.50 -7.11
C THR A 351 20.38 -17.26 -6.11
N TRP A 352 19.98 -17.31 -4.84
CA TRP A 352 20.66 -18.10 -3.82
C TRP A 352 20.67 -19.60 -4.14
N ARG A 353 19.53 -20.16 -4.56
CA ARG A 353 19.41 -21.57 -4.94
C ARG A 353 20.25 -21.92 -6.17
N THR A 354 20.16 -21.10 -7.22
CA THR A 354 20.75 -21.44 -8.54
C THR A 354 22.18 -20.94 -8.73
N LYS A 355 22.58 -19.87 -8.03
CA LYS A 355 23.83 -19.14 -8.22
C LYS A 355 24.36 -18.56 -6.88
N PRO A 356 24.65 -19.40 -5.86
CA PRO A 356 24.99 -18.93 -4.50
C PRO A 356 26.20 -18.00 -4.45
N GLU A 357 27.24 -18.23 -5.26
CA GLU A 357 28.42 -17.35 -5.31
C GLU A 357 28.08 -15.93 -5.82
N ILE A 358 27.13 -15.81 -6.74
CA ILE A 358 26.66 -14.51 -7.22
C ILE A 358 25.79 -13.85 -6.16
N ALA A 359 24.93 -14.63 -5.50
CA ALA A 359 24.11 -14.12 -4.41
C ALA A 359 24.96 -13.49 -3.31
N ARG A 360 26.01 -14.18 -2.83
CA ARG A 360 26.94 -13.63 -1.82
C ARG A 360 27.57 -12.30 -2.23
N LYS A 361 27.95 -12.16 -3.51
CA LYS A 361 28.51 -10.90 -4.04
C LYS A 361 27.49 -9.77 -4.07
N LEU A 362 26.23 -10.07 -4.35
CA LEU A 362 25.15 -9.09 -4.33
C LEU A 362 24.84 -8.65 -2.90
N GLU A 363 24.79 -9.56 -1.93
CA GLU A 363 24.59 -9.22 -0.52
C GLU A 363 25.71 -8.34 0.05
N ALA A 364 26.95 -8.64 -0.30
CA ALA A 364 28.11 -7.88 0.18
C ALA A 364 28.17 -6.45 -0.37
N ARG A 365 27.33 -6.10 -1.35
CA ARG A 365 27.31 -4.80 -2.01
C ARG A 365 26.10 -3.98 -1.53
N PRO A 366 26.32 -2.89 -0.77
CA PRO A 366 25.23 -2.03 -0.29
C PRO A 366 24.39 -1.40 -1.40
N GLN A 367 24.99 -1.16 -2.58
CA GLN A 367 24.30 -0.55 -3.72
C GLN A 367 23.51 -1.57 -4.57
N THR A 368 23.40 -2.83 -4.13
CA THR A 368 22.59 -3.83 -4.84
C THR A 368 21.12 -3.42 -4.83
N THR A 369 20.55 -3.34 -6.02
CA THR A 369 19.15 -2.98 -6.22
C THR A 369 18.32 -4.23 -6.53
N PRO A 370 16.98 -4.17 -6.36
CA PRO A 370 16.11 -5.26 -6.76
C PRO A 370 16.24 -5.68 -8.23
N ARG A 371 16.63 -4.76 -9.11
CA ARG A 371 16.88 -5.04 -10.53
C ARG A 371 18.07 -5.97 -10.72
N ASP A 372 19.08 -5.89 -9.87
CA ASP A 372 20.26 -6.75 -9.95
C ASP A 372 19.89 -8.21 -9.67
N TRP A 373 19.05 -8.46 -8.66
CA TRP A 373 18.52 -9.79 -8.34
C TRP A 373 17.68 -10.37 -9.49
N ILE A 374 16.75 -9.58 -10.04
CA ILE A 374 15.92 -9.98 -11.19
C ILE A 374 16.79 -10.34 -12.39
N ASN A 375 17.87 -9.59 -12.61
CA ASN A 375 18.77 -9.88 -13.72
C ASN A 375 19.54 -11.18 -13.51
N LYS A 376 20.05 -11.41 -12.30
CA LYS A 376 20.91 -12.56 -12.00
C LYS A 376 20.14 -13.88 -11.86
N CYS A 377 18.90 -13.86 -11.38
CA CYS A 377 18.05 -15.06 -11.35
C CYS A 377 17.55 -15.52 -12.73
N GLY A 378 17.75 -14.71 -13.78
CA GLY A 378 17.35 -15.03 -15.15
C GLY A 378 15.99 -14.45 -15.56
N TRP A 379 15.36 -13.63 -14.72
CA TRP A 379 14.05 -13.04 -14.97
C TRP A 379 14.10 -11.60 -15.50
N ASN A 380 15.14 -11.25 -16.27
CA ASN A 380 15.32 -9.93 -16.89
C ASN A 380 14.03 -9.36 -17.55
N ARG A 381 13.18 -10.23 -18.10
CA ARG A 381 11.93 -9.84 -18.76
C ARG A 381 10.87 -9.29 -17.79
N LEU A 382 10.93 -9.62 -16.50
CA LEU A 382 10.01 -9.12 -15.46
C LEU A 382 10.36 -7.72 -14.96
N ARG A 383 11.42 -7.07 -15.46
CA ARG A 383 11.79 -5.71 -15.02
C ARG A 383 10.68 -4.68 -15.23
N VAL A 384 9.88 -4.84 -16.28
CA VAL A 384 8.76 -3.95 -16.59
C VAL A 384 7.66 -4.13 -15.56
N LEU A 385 7.33 -5.39 -15.22
CA LEU A 385 6.38 -5.71 -14.17
C LEU A 385 6.88 -5.21 -12.80
N LEU A 386 8.15 -5.45 -12.46
CA LEU A 386 8.76 -4.94 -11.23
C LEU A 386 8.60 -3.41 -11.11
N LYS A 387 8.87 -2.68 -12.21
CA LYS A 387 8.69 -1.22 -12.21
C LYS A 387 7.22 -0.85 -11.96
N ALA A 388 6.29 -1.47 -12.67
CA ALA A 388 4.86 -1.20 -12.51
C ALA A 388 4.36 -1.49 -11.09
N LEU A 389 4.74 -2.64 -10.50
CA LEU A 389 4.45 -2.97 -9.10
C LEU A 389 5.06 -1.94 -8.14
N GLY A 390 6.24 -1.41 -8.48
CA GLY A 390 6.90 -0.31 -7.79
C GLY A 390 6.05 0.94 -7.65
N GLU A 391 5.38 1.37 -8.73
CA GLU A 391 4.58 2.60 -8.72
C GLU A 391 3.43 2.54 -7.70
N PHE A 392 2.84 1.37 -7.47
CA PHE A 392 1.76 1.19 -6.48
C PHE A 392 2.23 1.23 -5.02
N ALA A 393 3.54 1.15 -4.76
CA ALA A 393 4.12 1.38 -3.44
C ALA A 393 4.36 2.88 -3.16
N HIS A 394 4.21 3.73 -4.18
CA HIS A 394 4.43 5.17 -4.08
C HIS A 394 3.10 5.94 -4.03
N GLY A 395 2.98 6.93 -3.14
CA GLY A 395 1.74 7.70 -2.94
C GLY A 395 1.68 9.07 -3.62
N ALA A 396 2.76 9.46 -4.31
CA ALA A 396 2.96 10.84 -4.77
C ALA A 396 2.16 11.21 -6.04
N ASP A 397 2.13 10.35 -7.06
CA ASP A 397 1.54 10.68 -8.38
C ASP A 397 0.54 9.61 -8.88
N PRO A 398 -0.76 9.95 -8.97
CA PRO A 398 -1.79 9.06 -9.53
C PRO A 398 -1.55 8.68 -10.99
N ASN A 399 -0.89 9.53 -11.79
CA ASN A 399 -0.58 9.24 -13.19
C ASN A 399 0.32 8.01 -13.35
N ASN A 400 1.20 7.78 -12.38
CA ASN A 400 2.05 6.61 -12.35
C ASN A 400 1.24 5.33 -12.11
N TRP A 401 0.20 5.38 -11.29
CA TRP A 401 -0.67 4.23 -11.02
C TRP A 401 -1.47 3.81 -12.26
N TYR A 402 -1.95 4.75 -13.07
CA TYR A 402 -2.60 4.44 -14.34
C TYR A 402 -1.64 3.75 -15.32
N THR A 403 -0.44 4.32 -15.49
CA THR A 403 0.59 3.74 -16.37
C THR A 403 1.01 2.35 -15.90
N ALA A 404 1.12 2.14 -14.58
CA ALA A 404 1.40 0.84 -13.99
C ALA A 404 0.25 -0.15 -14.19
N HIS A 405 -1.00 0.31 -14.10
CA HIS A 405 -2.17 -0.53 -14.34
C HIS A 405 -2.21 -1.04 -15.79
N ASP A 406 -1.90 -0.20 -16.77
CA ASP A 406 -1.79 -0.60 -18.18
C ASP A 406 -0.78 -1.74 -18.39
N VAL A 407 0.32 -1.75 -17.63
CA VAL A 407 1.29 -2.85 -17.65
C VAL A 407 0.68 -4.15 -17.13
N LEU A 408 -0.13 -4.10 -16.06
CA LEU A 408 -0.81 -5.29 -15.53
C LEU A 408 -1.77 -5.88 -16.56
N ILE A 409 -2.56 -5.03 -17.21
CA ILE A 409 -3.53 -5.43 -18.26
C ILE A 409 -2.82 -6.17 -19.39
N ARG A 410 -1.70 -5.62 -19.87
CA ARG A 410 -0.96 -6.18 -21.02
C ARG A 410 -0.16 -7.43 -20.67
N THR A 411 0.22 -7.57 -19.40
CA THR A 411 0.86 -8.80 -18.92
C THR A 411 -0.16 -9.94 -18.84
N ASN A 412 -1.45 -9.62 -18.82
CA ASN A 412 -2.53 -10.59 -18.87
C ASN A 412 -2.90 -10.97 -20.32
N GLN A 413 -1.95 -11.55 -21.05
CA GLN A 413 -2.15 -11.91 -22.46
C GLN A 413 -3.13 -13.08 -22.63
N GLY A 414 -4.08 -12.94 -23.57
CA GLY A 414 -5.01 -14.00 -23.95
C GLY A 414 -6.44 -13.78 -23.48
N GLU A 415 -6.68 -12.77 -22.64
CA GLU A 415 -8.02 -12.31 -22.28
C GLU A 415 -8.49 -11.19 -23.23
N ASP A 416 -9.81 -11.06 -23.40
CA ASP A 416 -10.41 -9.88 -24.01
C ASP A 416 -9.96 -8.61 -23.25
N GLN A 417 -9.73 -7.51 -23.95
CA GLN A 417 -9.21 -6.25 -23.39
C GLN A 417 -10.03 -5.79 -22.18
N HIS A 418 -11.35 -5.87 -22.25
CA HIS A 418 -12.23 -5.48 -21.14
C HIS A 418 -12.18 -6.43 -19.95
N LEU A 419 -11.87 -7.72 -20.18
CA LEU A 419 -11.63 -8.66 -19.09
C LEU A 419 -10.25 -8.39 -18.47
N ALA A 420 -9.22 -8.21 -19.29
CA ALA A 420 -7.86 -7.91 -18.85
C ALA A 420 -7.75 -6.63 -18.01
N GLU A 421 -8.54 -5.61 -18.32
CA GLU A 421 -8.72 -4.38 -17.52
C GLU A 421 -9.13 -4.68 -16.06
N ARG A 422 -9.94 -5.72 -15.85
CA ARG A 422 -10.53 -6.06 -14.55
C ARG A 422 -9.72 -7.11 -13.79
N THR A 423 -9.11 -8.04 -14.52
CA THR A 423 -8.44 -9.22 -13.96
C THR A 423 -6.92 -9.03 -13.85
N GLY A 424 -6.33 -7.94 -14.36
CA GLY A 424 -4.88 -7.72 -14.37
C GLY A 424 -4.21 -7.86 -12.99
N ARG A 425 -4.87 -7.40 -11.91
CA ARG A 425 -4.39 -7.60 -10.52
C ARG A 425 -4.44 -9.07 -10.11
N THR A 426 -5.56 -9.73 -10.34
CA THR A 426 -5.75 -11.16 -10.01
C THR A 426 -4.76 -12.03 -10.78
N SER A 427 -4.58 -11.78 -12.07
CA SER A 427 -3.58 -12.47 -12.91
C SER A 427 -2.17 -12.28 -12.36
N THR A 428 -1.80 -11.04 -12.01
CA THR A 428 -0.50 -10.75 -11.41
C THR A 428 -0.28 -11.46 -10.07
N LEU A 429 -1.29 -11.44 -9.19
CA LEU A 429 -1.28 -12.15 -7.92
C LEU A 429 -1.06 -13.66 -8.11
N ARG A 430 -1.85 -14.31 -8.98
CA ARG A 430 -1.73 -15.74 -9.28
C ARG A 430 -0.38 -16.09 -9.87
N ASN A 431 0.15 -15.26 -10.75
CA ASN A 431 1.47 -15.46 -11.33
C ASN A 431 2.57 -15.47 -10.26
N LEU A 432 2.52 -14.54 -9.30
CA LEU A 432 3.50 -14.52 -8.21
C LEU A 432 3.31 -15.65 -7.20
N ILE A 433 2.06 -16.05 -6.92
CA ILE A 433 1.77 -17.25 -6.12
C ILE A 433 2.41 -18.48 -6.76
N ASN A 434 2.21 -18.69 -8.07
CA ASN A 434 2.78 -19.81 -8.80
C ASN A 434 4.32 -19.79 -8.80
N LEU A 435 4.93 -18.61 -8.96
CA LEU A 435 6.39 -18.48 -8.86
C LEU A 435 6.90 -18.81 -7.46
N LEU A 436 6.21 -18.36 -6.40
CA LEU A 436 6.57 -18.69 -5.02
C LEU A 436 6.40 -20.17 -4.71
N GLN A 437 5.29 -20.76 -5.10
CA GLN A 437 5.06 -22.20 -4.95
C GLN A 437 6.14 -23.02 -5.68
N GLY A 438 6.51 -22.62 -6.89
CA GLY A 438 7.58 -23.23 -7.66
C GLY A 438 8.95 -23.16 -6.98
N GLU A 439 9.33 -22.00 -6.44
CA GLU A 439 10.58 -21.88 -5.68
C GLU A 439 10.51 -22.63 -4.35
N CYS A 440 9.37 -22.63 -3.65
CA CYS A 440 9.19 -23.42 -2.43
C CYS A 440 9.42 -24.91 -2.71
N ALA A 441 8.80 -25.45 -3.75
CA ALA A 441 8.93 -26.85 -4.11
C ALA A 441 10.37 -27.22 -4.52
N ALA A 442 11.05 -26.33 -5.24
CA ALA A 442 12.45 -26.53 -5.62
C ALA A 442 13.40 -26.50 -4.41
N TRP A 443 13.16 -25.64 -3.41
CA TRP A 443 13.91 -25.64 -2.17
C TRP A 443 13.61 -26.86 -1.29
N LEU A 444 12.36 -27.31 -1.28
CA LEU A 444 11.97 -28.54 -0.59
C LEU A 444 12.68 -29.76 -1.16
N GLU A 445 12.92 -29.82 -2.47
CA GLU A 445 13.66 -30.94 -3.08
C GLU A 445 15.07 -31.07 -2.50
N ASP A 446 15.72 -29.95 -2.18
CA ASP A 446 17.04 -29.89 -1.54
C ASP A 446 17.02 -30.12 0.00
N ILE A 447 15.84 -30.02 0.63
CA ILE A 447 15.65 -30.20 2.07
C ILE A 447 15.16 -31.63 2.35
N ASP A 448 14.01 -32.01 1.79
CA ASP A 448 13.36 -33.31 1.92
C ASP A 448 12.52 -33.62 0.66
N PRO A 449 12.98 -34.54 -0.20
CA PRO A 449 12.25 -34.93 -1.42
C PRO A 449 10.86 -35.53 -1.17
N VAL A 450 10.62 -36.15 -0.01
CA VAL A 450 9.31 -36.74 0.32
C VAL A 450 8.31 -35.63 0.62
N ILE A 451 8.72 -34.62 1.39
CA ILE A 451 7.90 -33.43 1.64
C ILE A 451 7.68 -32.67 0.33
N SER A 452 8.71 -32.52 -0.51
CA SER A 452 8.58 -31.89 -1.84
C SER A 452 7.52 -32.57 -2.70
N LYS A 453 7.55 -33.91 -2.79
CA LYS A 453 6.53 -34.69 -3.52
C LYS A 453 5.12 -34.45 -2.98
N GLY A 454 4.95 -34.52 -1.65
CA GLY A 454 3.65 -34.25 -1.02
C GLY A 454 3.16 -32.83 -1.27
N TYR A 455 4.07 -31.86 -1.26
CA TYR A 455 3.74 -30.46 -1.54
C TYR A 455 3.24 -30.27 -2.97
N TRP A 456 3.92 -30.85 -3.97
CA TRP A 456 3.45 -30.84 -5.37
C TRP A 456 2.03 -31.40 -5.53
N GLU A 457 1.72 -32.50 -4.84
CA GLU A 457 0.39 -33.11 -4.85
C GLU A 457 -0.69 -32.18 -4.26
N VAL A 458 -0.37 -31.48 -3.15
CA VAL A 458 -1.28 -30.54 -2.49
C VAL A 458 -1.56 -29.31 -3.34
N ILE A 459 -0.52 -28.68 -3.91
CA ILE A 459 -0.67 -27.48 -4.74
C ILE A 459 -1.17 -27.81 -6.15
N ARG A 460 -1.26 -29.10 -6.52
CA ARG A 460 -1.73 -29.60 -7.83
C ARG A 460 -0.94 -29.03 -9.02
N LEU A 461 0.34 -28.77 -8.81
CA LEU A 461 1.29 -28.35 -9.82
C LEU A 461 2.35 -29.43 -10.02
N ASP A 462 3.10 -29.30 -11.10
CA ASP A 462 4.32 -30.05 -11.35
C ASP A 462 5.38 -29.08 -11.89
N SER A 463 6.63 -29.55 -11.96
CA SER A 463 7.77 -28.76 -12.41
C SER A 463 7.58 -28.21 -13.83
N ASP A 464 6.97 -28.98 -14.73
CA ASP A 464 6.72 -28.59 -16.12
C ASP A 464 5.66 -27.48 -16.21
N ARG A 465 4.56 -27.59 -15.46
CA ARG A 465 3.51 -26.57 -15.37
C ARG A 465 4.05 -25.27 -14.79
N VAL A 466 4.86 -25.34 -13.74
CA VAL A 466 5.53 -24.15 -13.18
C VAL A 466 6.48 -23.53 -14.20
N ALA A 467 7.26 -24.33 -14.93
CA ALA A 467 8.16 -23.82 -15.96
C ALA A 467 7.40 -23.15 -17.11
N GLN A 468 6.31 -23.77 -17.58
CA GLN A 468 5.43 -23.21 -18.61
C GLN A 468 4.77 -21.91 -18.15
N GLY A 469 4.22 -21.89 -16.93
CA GLY A 469 3.65 -20.69 -16.32
C GLY A 469 4.69 -19.56 -16.18
N THR A 470 5.88 -19.89 -15.69
CA THR A 470 6.99 -18.93 -15.58
C THR A 470 7.36 -18.33 -16.93
N GLU A 471 7.54 -19.16 -17.96
CA GLU A 471 7.87 -18.67 -19.31
C GLU A 471 6.72 -17.86 -19.92
N HIS A 472 5.46 -18.23 -19.67
CA HIS A 472 4.31 -17.44 -20.08
C HIS A 472 4.37 -16.03 -19.49
N VAL A 473 4.55 -15.90 -18.17
CA VAL A 473 4.65 -14.59 -17.49
C VAL A 473 5.82 -13.78 -18.02
N LEU A 474 6.98 -14.42 -18.22
CA LEU A 474 8.17 -13.80 -18.79
C LEU A 474 7.93 -13.26 -20.21
N ARG A 475 7.21 -13.99 -21.06
CA ARG A 475 6.85 -13.55 -22.42
C ARG A 475 5.86 -12.39 -22.39
N SER A 476 4.83 -12.50 -21.56
CA SER A 476 3.80 -11.47 -21.44
C SER A 476 4.37 -10.15 -20.94
N ALA A 477 5.21 -10.18 -19.89
CA ALA A 477 5.89 -8.99 -19.39
C ALA A 477 6.85 -8.38 -20.43
N TRP A 478 7.52 -9.22 -21.23
CA TRP A 478 8.41 -8.74 -22.29
C TRP A 478 7.68 -8.02 -23.42
N ALA A 479 6.51 -8.51 -23.81
CA ALA A 479 5.69 -7.85 -24.81
C ALA A 479 5.20 -6.48 -24.32
N ALA A 480 4.94 -6.31 -23.03
CA ALA A 480 4.52 -5.04 -22.43
C ALA A 480 5.60 -3.94 -22.45
N ARG A 481 6.89 -4.29 -22.66
CA ARG A 481 8.03 -3.36 -22.55
C ARG A 481 8.07 -2.21 -23.57
N ASN A 482 7.47 -2.39 -24.74
CA ASN A 482 7.66 -1.47 -25.88
C ASN A 482 6.84 -0.17 -25.78
N MET A 483 6.09 0.04 -24.69
CA MET A 483 5.22 1.22 -24.57
C MET A 483 5.49 2.11 -23.35
N THR A 484 6.44 1.74 -22.47
CA THR A 484 6.90 2.62 -21.38
C THR A 484 7.68 3.86 -21.86
N THR A 485 8.01 3.94 -23.15
CA THR A 485 8.78 5.04 -23.76
C THR A 485 7.94 6.18 -24.34
N ARG A 486 6.61 6.18 -24.20
CA ARG A 486 5.73 7.27 -24.72
C ARG A 486 5.31 8.34 -23.70
N GLY A 487 5.94 8.40 -22.52
CA GLY A 487 5.56 9.33 -21.44
C GLY A 487 6.65 10.24 -20.88
N THR A 488 7.86 10.24 -21.43
CA THR A 488 8.95 11.10 -20.94
C THR A 488 9.74 11.68 -22.12
N THR A 489 9.11 12.58 -22.86
CA THR A 489 9.84 13.67 -23.52
C THR A 489 9.52 14.92 -22.73
N SER A 490 10.52 15.41 -22.02
CA SER A 490 10.62 16.80 -21.58
C SER A 490 10.16 17.71 -22.71
N SER A 491 9.07 18.45 -22.50
CA SER A 491 8.79 19.64 -23.29
C SER A 491 9.72 20.76 -22.80
N GLU A 492 11.02 20.59 -23.04
CA GLU A 492 11.91 21.71 -23.29
C GLU A 492 11.70 22.05 -24.76
N ASP A 493 10.74 22.92 -25.06
CA ASP A 493 10.76 23.74 -26.27
C ASP A 493 9.77 24.91 -26.10
N GLY A 494 10.34 26.05 -25.76
CA GLY A 494 9.93 27.39 -26.21
C GLY A 494 8.51 27.87 -25.94
N MET A 495 8.28 28.50 -24.79
CA MET A 495 7.34 29.65 -24.73
C MET A 495 8.14 30.94 -24.67
N THR A 496 8.46 31.48 -25.84
CA THR A 496 8.71 32.92 -26.02
C THR A 496 7.34 33.63 -26.02
N PRO A 497 7.18 34.74 -25.29
CA PRO A 497 5.92 35.48 -25.26
C PRO A 497 5.79 36.34 -26.52
N ALA A 498 4.73 36.11 -27.31
CA ALA A 498 4.35 37.04 -28.37
C ALA A 498 3.41 38.10 -27.77
N ALA A 499 3.90 39.34 -27.74
CA ALA A 499 3.12 40.53 -27.47
C ALA A 499 2.34 40.99 -28.72
N ASP A 500 1.15 41.51 -28.42
CA ASP A 500 0.40 42.59 -29.07
C ASP A 500 -0.32 42.46 -30.43
N VAL A 501 -1.48 43.14 -30.39
CA VAL A 501 -2.26 43.81 -31.44
C VAL A 501 -3.46 43.03 -32.02
N ALA A 502 -4.67 43.38 -31.56
CA ALA A 502 -5.57 44.26 -32.33
C ALA A 502 -6.87 44.59 -31.58
N GLU A 503 -7.00 45.87 -31.22
CA GLU A 503 -8.26 46.55 -30.94
C GLU A 503 -9.26 46.39 -32.10
N THR A 504 -10.54 46.16 -31.79
CA THR A 504 -11.64 46.70 -32.60
C THR A 504 -12.79 47.15 -31.70
N ALA A 505 -13.14 48.43 -31.85
CA ALA A 505 -14.14 49.19 -31.12
C ALA A 505 -15.59 48.76 -31.43
N PRO A 506 -16.58 49.14 -30.59
CA PRO A 506 -18.00 48.98 -30.90
C PRO A 506 -18.53 50.16 -31.73
N SER A 507 -19.21 49.88 -32.85
CA SER A 507 -20.04 50.89 -33.54
C SER A 507 -21.49 50.81 -33.06
N SER A 508 -21.98 51.93 -32.56
CA SER A 508 -23.39 52.20 -32.34
C SER A 508 -24.18 52.29 -33.66
N ASP A 509 -25.45 51.89 -33.60
CA ASP A 509 -26.63 52.61 -34.12
C ASP A 509 -27.68 51.64 -34.72
N ARG A 510 -28.65 51.26 -33.87
CA ARG A 510 -30.06 51.67 -34.01
C ARG A 510 -30.86 51.34 -32.76
#